data_AF-A0A3D3CME2-F1
#
_entry.id   AF-A0A3D3CME2-F1
#
_cell.length_a   1.000
_cell.length_b   1.000
_cell.length_c   1.000
_cell.angle_alpha   90.00
_cell.angle_beta   90.00
_cell.angle_gamma   90.00
#
_symmetry.space_group_name_H-M   'P 1'
#
loop_
_entity.id
_entity.type
_entity.pdbx_description
1 polymer ?
#
loop_
_entity_poly.entity_id
_entity_poly.type
_entity_poly.pdbx_seq_one_letter_code
_entity_poly.pdbx_strand_id
1 'polypeptide(L)' 'MLDQSRLPLEVINIECTDYRMVADCIKKLKIRGAPAIGIAAAMGIAIGAQEIKADGFADF' A
#
# COMPACT_ATOMS: atom_id res chain seq x y z
N MET A 1 4.49 -0.61 -7.10
CA MET A 1 4.67 -1.83 -6.27
C MET A 1 4.68 -3.04 -7.19
N LEU A 2 5.68 -3.92 -7.15
CA LEU A 2 5.75 -5.10 -8.02
C LEU A 2 4.63 -6.12 -7.70
N ASP A 3 3.89 -6.59 -8.71
CA ASP A 3 2.89 -7.67 -8.52
C ASP A 3 3.58 -9.04 -8.53
N GLN A 4 3.85 -9.57 -7.33
CA GLN A 4 4.51 -10.87 -7.18
C GLN A 4 3.64 -12.05 -7.61
N SER A 5 2.32 -11.87 -7.80
CA SER A 5 1.43 -12.95 -8.26
C SER A 5 1.61 -13.28 -9.75
N ARG A 6 2.22 -12.37 -10.51
CA ARG A 6 2.45 -12.51 -11.96
C ARG A 6 3.83 -13.08 -12.30
N LEU A 7 4.73 -13.13 -11.32
CA LEU A 7 6.04 -13.74 -11.49
C LEU A 7 5.94 -15.26 -11.61
N PRO A 8 6.84 -15.91 -12.39
CA PRO A 8 7.93 -15.31 -13.18
C PRO A 8 7.49 -14.88 -14.59
N LEU A 9 6.21 -15.05 -14.95
CA LEU A 9 5.70 -14.89 -16.30
C LEU A 9 5.74 -13.43 -16.78
N GLU A 10 5.44 -12.49 -15.89
CA GLU A 10 5.34 -11.08 -16.23
C GLU A 10 5.81 -10.18 -15.08
N VAL A 11 6.54 -9.12 -15.42
CA VAL A 11 6.98 -8.08 -14.47
C VAL A 11 6.08 -6.86 -14.64
N ILE A 12 5.08 -6.73 -13.77
CA ILE A 12 4.17 -5.57 -13.77
C ILE A 12 4.21 -4.84 -12.44
N ASN A 13 4.05 -3.52 -12.50
CA ASN A 13 3.90 -2.69 -11.32
C ASN A 13 2.43 -2.28 -11.13
N ILE A 14 1.98 -2.34 -9.88
CA ILE A 14 0.71 -1.80 -9.40
C ILE A 14 0.99 -0.42 -8.84
N GLU A 15 0.25 0.57 -9.32
CA GLU A 15 0.20 1.89 -8.71
C GLU A 15 -0.92 1.90 -7.66
N CYS A 16 -0.56 2.13 -6.40
CA CYS A 16 -1.54 2.22 -5.31
C CYS A 16 -1.75 3.70 -5.00
N THR A 17 -2.94 4.22 -5.31
CA THR A 17 -3.29 5.62 -5.08
C THR A 17 -3.96 5.87 -3.73
N ASP A 18 -4.45 4.80 -3.08
CA ASP A 18 -5.05 4.88 -1.75
C ASP A 18 -4.59 3.72 -0.85
N TYR A 19 -4.79 3.88 0.46
CA TYR A 19 -4.38 2.88 1.45
C TYR A 19 -5.18 1.56 1.37
N ARG A 20 -6.39 1.57 0.80
CA ARG A 20 -7.24 0.39 0.63
C ARG A 20 -6.66 -0.50 -0.47
N MET A 21 -6.14 0.08 -1.55
CA MET A 21 -5.42 -0.65 -2.60
C MET A 21 -4.17 -1.33 -2.05
N VAL A 22 -3.42 -0.65 -1.18
CA VAL A 22 -2.26 -1.24 -0.49
C VAL A 22 -2.68 -2.44 0.36
N ALA A 23 -3.73 -2.29 1.17
CA ALA A 23 -4.26 -3.38 1.99
C ALA A 23 -4.73 -4.58 1.15
N ASP A 24 -5.38 -4.32 0.02
CA ASP A 24 -5.83 -5.36 -0.91
C ASP A 24 -4.66 -6.11 -1.56
N CYS A 25 -3.59 -5.40 -1.91
CA CYS A 25 -2.37 -6.00 -2.47
C CYS A 25 -1.67 -6.93 -1.47
N ILE A 26 -1.66 -6.59 -0.18
CA ILE A 26 -1.13 -7.46 0.88
C ILE A 26 -2.04 -8.69 1.07
N LYS A 27 -3.36 -8.48 1.22
CA LYS A 27 -4.34 -9.57 1.41
C LYS A 27 -4.36 -10.58 0.28
N LYS A 28 -4.23 -10.12 -0.97
CA LYS A 28 -4.21 -10.95 -2.18
C LYS A 28 -2.83 -11.52 -2.52
N LEU A 29 -1.83 -11.34 -1.65
CA LEU A 29 -0.47 -11.82 -1.83
C LEU A 29 0.23 -11.29 -3.11
N LYS A 30 -0.24 -10.15 -3.63
CA LYS A 30 0.47 -9.40 -4.67
C LYS A 30 1.77 -8.81 -4.11
N ILE A 31 1.77 -8.52 -2.81
CA ILE A 31 2.95 -8.17 -2.02
C ILE A 31 3.10 -9.22 -0.92
N ARG A 32 4.30 -9.74 -0.75
CA ARG A 32 4.61 -10.75 0.29
C ARG A 32 6.07 -10.66 0.72
N GLY A 33 6.36 -11.30 1.85
CA GLY A 33 7.63 -11.20 2.57
C GLY A 33 7.54 -10.17 3.69
N ALA A 34 7.92 -10.55 4.91
CA ALA A 34 7.72 -9.71 6.10
C ALA A 34 8.28 -8.29 5.97
N PRO A 35 9.52 -8.07 5.44
CA PRO A 35 10.05 -6.72 5.26
C PRO A 35 9.23 -5.89 4.25
N ALA A 36 8.84 -6.50 3.12
CA ALA A 36 8.08 -5.81 2.07
C ALA A 36 6.66 -5.45 2.54
N ILE A 37 6.01 -6.33 3.30
CA ILE A 37 4.71 -6.06 3.92
C ILE A 37 4.81 -4.87 4.88
N GLY A 38 5.85 -4.81 5.71
CA GLY A 38 6.07 -3.70 6.65
C GLY A 38 6.22 -2.36 5.93
N ILE A 39 7.04 -2.30 4.89
CA ILE A 39 7.22 -1.09 4.07
C ILE A 39 5.92 -0.70 3.37
N ALA A 40 5.21 -1.66 2.77
CA ALA A 40 3.93 -1.41 2.11
C ALA A 40 2.91 -0.82 3.07
N ALA A 41 2.76 -1.41 4.27
CA ALA A 41 1.83 -0.92 5.29
C ALA A 41 2.19 0.50 5.75
N ALA A 42 3.47 0.79 6.00
CA ALA A 42 3.91 2.13 6.38
C ALA A 42 3.60 3.18 5.30
N MET A 43 3.85 2.85 4.02
CA MET A 43 3.51 3.73 2.90
C MET A 43 1.99 3.89 2.74
N GLY A 44 1.21 2.84 2.97
CA GLY A 44 -0.25 2.91 2.97
C GLY A 44 -0.78 3.85 4.06
N ILE A 45 -0.20 3.81 5.27
CA ILE A 45 -0.52 4.77 6.34
C ILE A 45 -0.17 6.19 5.91
N ALA A 46 0.99 6.42 5.31
CA ALA A 46 1.39 7.75 4.85
C ALA A 46 0.42 8.33 3.81
N ILE A 47 -0.02 7.51 2.84
CA ILE A 47 -1.04 7.92 1.85
C ILE A 47 -2.36 8.26 2.55
N GLY A 48 -2.84 7.39 3.45
CA GLY A 48 -4.08 7.66 4.19
C GLY A 48 -4.01 8.92 5.05
N ALA A 49 -2.84 9.21 5.64
CA ALA A 49 -2.61 10.41 6.42
C ALA A 49 -2.65 11.69 5.56
N GLN A 50 -2.18 11.62 4.31
CA GLN A 50 -2.27 12.75 3.36
C GLN A 50 -3.70 13.10 2.95
N GLU A 51 -4.65 12.17 3.09
CA GLU A 51 -6.07 12.41 2.80
C GLU A 51 -6.82 13.09 3.96
N ILE A 52 -6.19 13.20 5.14
CA ILE A 52 -6.82 13.78 6.33
C ILE A 52 -6.97 15.30 6.14
N LYS A 53 -8.20 15.77 6.26
CA LYS A 53 -8.56 17.19 6.22
C LYS A 53 -8.83 17.67 7.63
N ALA A 54 -7.76 18.03 8.33
CA ALA A 54 -7.81 18.62 9.66
C ALA A 54 -6.84 19.80 9.70
N ASP A 55 -7.33 20.96 10.16
CA ASP A 55 -6.53 22.19 10.25
C ASP A 55 -5.71 22.24 11.57
N GLY A 56 -5.98 21.32 12.49
CA GLY A 56 -5.28 21.16 13.75
C GLY A 56 -5.75 19.91 14.52
N PHE A 57 -5.14 19.65 15.67
CA PHE A 57 -5.44 18.46 16.49
C PHE A 57 -6.91 18.37 16.95
N ALA A 58 -7.60 19.52 17.08
CA ALA A 58 -9.01 19.54 17.48
C ALA A 58 -9.96 19.00 16.39
N ASP A 59 -9.55 19.10 15.13
CA ASP A 59 -10.35 18.72 13.95
C ASP A 59 -9.88 17.40 13.31
N PHE A 60 -8.87 16.76 13.91
CA PHE A 60 -8.32 15.47 13.52
C PHE A 60 -9.09 14.31 14.17
#